data_AF-A0A831UQH6-F1
#
_entry.id   AF-A0A831UQH6-F1
#
_cell.length_a   1.000
_cell.length_b   1.000
_cell.length_c   1.000
_cell.angle_alpha   90.00
_cell.angle_beta   90.00
_cell.angle_gamma   90.00
#
_symmetry.space_group_name_H-M   'P 1'
#
loop_
_entity.id
_entity.type
_entity.pdbx_description
1 polymer ?
#
loop_
_entity_poly.entity_id
_entity_poly.type
_entity_poly.pdbx_seq_one_letter_code
_entity_poly.pdbx_strand_id
1 'polypeptide(L)'
;MNSTRDGRARLREVSVGAVIMLCAATGGRADVSIVVDAGPFASVQEAGHAEAQVDWSDADHTDDTACTECFAACELQHYLRIVTGRARDFALMDDAEAPQDGDMVLLGQAACKPYADALGLSLDAVNELGREGYRIKSGNVDGRWVCAIVGGGRVGTMYGAYDVLHRLGCRWFAPGAVHEEIPQAVFPGDHAWDVTEKPDFRLRGFHAWEDRGNDDFLLWMARNRMDYWCADEDNHPFLRKLGLKLVWGGHVVGFDYLKPNDPYPYNHPRFSGDDDKPEDPYPVSEISLGDADGNGVLSYREAHPEWYGVLNGKRQDNLRDGGVNYCTSNPYATDELMKNVIQVLIDGAAQDAEVINCWTVDAGKWCECEACRALGSPTDRNLLFVHRFDQEVKKAQAAGLINRPVTLLFLAYADVLEPPTRPLPGGFDYQTCIATYFPIRRCYVYNFDDPASSHNARYAEHLYGWAVDPDRHYKGQICIGEYYNVSGYKCLPVVYMHTMANDIPYYYEKANARLFHYM
;
A
#
# COMPACT_ATOMS: atom_id res chain seq x y z
N MET A 1 -47.13 14.79 47.06
CA MET A 1 -46.91 14.76 48.52
C MET A 1 -45.45 15.14 48.76
N ASN A 2 -45.24 16.29 49.41
CA ASN A 2 -44.04 16.69 50.17
C ASN A 2 -43.47 15.49 50.97
N SER A 3 -42.23 15.38 51.45
CA SER A 3 -41.04 16.23 51.52
C SER A 3 -40.04 15.45 52.39
N THR A 4 -38.76 15.43 52.01
CA THR A 4 -37.51 15.37 52.81
C THR A 4 -37.41 14.51 54.10
N ARG A 5 -36.34 13.70 54.17
CA ARG A 5 -35.49 13.64 55.37
C ARG A 5 -34.04 13.24 55.05
N ASP A 6 -33.17 14.01 55.69
CA ASP A 6 -31.73 14.13 55.62
C ASP A 6 -31.03 13.06 56.48
N GLY A 7 -29.79 12.70 56.12
CA GLY A 7 -29.01 11.63 56.76
C GLY A 7 -27.52 11.78 56.48
N ARG A 8 -26.89 12.77 57.11
CA ARG A 8 -25.44 13.05 57.09
C ARG A 8 -24.61 11.88 57.66
N ALA A 9 -23.64 11.38 56.88
CA ALA A 9 -22.53 10.58 57.35
C ALA A 9 -21.22 11.41 57.33
N ARG A 10 -20.44 11.30 58.40
CA ARG A 10 -19.24 12.10 58.71
C ARG A 10 -18.06 11.71 57.83
N LEU A 11 -17.47 12.68 57.13
CA LEU A 11 -16.14 12.59 56.53
C LEU A 11 -15.08 12.88 57.63
N ARG A 12 -14.07 12.02 57.72
CA ARG A 12 -12.86 12.26 58.52
C ARG A 12 -11.87 13.06 57.66
N GLU A 13 -11.51 14.24 58.13
CA GLU A 13 -10.41 15.03 57.60
C GLU A 13 -9.07 14.34 57.91
N VAL A 14 -8.28 14.09 56.87
CA VAL A 14 -6.84 13.81 56.99
C VAL A 14 -6.14 15.01 56.34
N SER A 15 -5.56 15.86 57.17
CA SER A 15 -4.73 16.98 56.74
C SER A 15 -3.41 16.45 56.20
N VAL A 16 -3.22 16.52 54.88
CA VAL A 16 -1.90 16.37 54.25
C VAL A 16 -1.38 17.77 53.97
N GLY A 17 -0.32 18.17 54.66
CA GLY A 17 0.33 19.46 54.49
C GLY A 17 0.89 19.61 53.07
N ALA A 18 0.48 20.67 52.38
CA ALA A 18 1.06 21.07 51.11
C ALA A 18 2.46 21.68 51.35
N VAL A 19 3.50 20.94 50.98
CA VAL A 19 4.83 21.51 50.77
C VAL A 19 4.82 22.15 49.40
N ILE A 20 4.59 23.46 49.34
CA ILE A 20 4.80 24.25 48.13
C ILE A 20 6.31 24.45 47.98
N MET A 21 6.96 23.59 47.20
CA MET A 21 8.27 23.93 46.62
C MET A 21 8.03 24.91 45.47
N LEU A 22 8.29 26.19 45.71
CA LEU A 22 8.58 27.13 44.63
C LEU A 22 9.93 26.73 44.01
N CYS A 23 9.91 25.84 43.03
CA CYS A 23 11.00 25.77 42.06
C CYS A 23 10.90 27.02 41.19
N ALA A 24 11.83 27.96 41.38
CA ALA A 24 12.05 29.03 40.42
C ALA A 24 12.28 28.38 39.06
N ALA A 25 11.34 28.58 38.13
CA ALA A 25 11.50 28.20 36.75
C ALA A 25 12.54 29.15 36.13
N THR A 26 13.82 28.79 36.22
CA THR A 26 14.79 29.29 35.26
C THR A 26 14.36 28.74 33.91
N GLY A 27 14.05 29.63 32.97
CA GLY A 27 13.80 29.27 31.58
C GLY A 27 15.05 28.61 31.01
N GLY A 28 15.11 27.28 31.07
CA GLY A 28 16.10 26.50 30.36
C GLY A 28 15.86 26.69 28.87
N ARG A 29 16.83 27.30 28.20
CA ARG A 29 17.04 27.23 26.76
C ARG A 29 16.92 25.75 26.36
N ALA A 30 16.21 25.43 25.27
CA ALA A 30 16.20 24.05 24.77
C ALA A 30 17.65 23.65 24.46
N ASP A 31 18.14 22.57 25.07
CA ASP A 31 19.50 22.10 24.81
C ASP A 31 19.57 21.47 23.41
N VAL A 32 18.44 21.03 22.84
CA VAL A 32 18.33 20.48 21.47
C VAL A 32 17.10 21.06 20.76
N SER A 33 17.24 21.47 19.49
CA SER A 33 16.11 21.81 18.60
C SER A 33 15.94 20.78 17.49
N ILE A 34 14.70 20.57 17.05
CA ILE A 34 14.37 19.79 15.85
C ILE A 34 14.05 20.79 14.74
N VAL A 35 14.83 20.77 13.67
CA VAL A 35 14.75 21.72 12.56
C VAL A 35 14.30 21.00 11.29
N VAL A 36 13.29 21.55 10.63
CA VAL A 36 12.66 21.00 9.43
C VAL A 36 12.10 22.16 8.60
N ASP A 37 12.05 22.01 7.28
CA ASP A 37 11.44 23.00 6.37
C ASP A 37 9.90 22.89 6.45
N ALA A 38 9.24 23.95 6.91
CA ALA A 38 7.77 24.02 6.97
C ALA A 38 7.13 24.38 5.62
N GLY A 39 7.92 24.61 4.57
CA GLY A 39 7.45 24.90 3.22
C GLY A 39 6.52 26.11 3.19
N PRO A 40 5.30 25.99 2.62
CA PRO A 40 4.38 27.12 2.51
C PRO A 40 3.59 27.42 3.79
N PHE A 41 3.74 26.62 4.85
CA PHE A 41 2.93 26.72 6.06
C PHE A 41 3.51 27.68 7.09
N ALA A 42 2.68 28.23 7.97
CA ALA A 42 3.15 29.22 8.95
C ALA A 42 3.94 28.64 10.12
N SER A 43 3.88 27.32 10.34
CA SER A 43 4.66 26.64 11.38
C SER A 43 4.80 25.15 11.09
N VAL A 44 5.81 24.51 11.70
CA VAL A 44 6.02 23.05 11.65
C VAL A 44 4.78 22.29 12.12
N GLN A 45 4.14 22.73 13.21
CA GLN A 45 2.95 22.05 13.74
C GLN A 45 1.76 22.13 12.77
N GLU A 46 1.58 23.27 12.11
CA GLU A 46 0.54 23.45 11.10
C GLU A 46 0.80 22.54 9.90
N ALA A 47 2.01 22.57 9.34
CA ALA A 47 2.41 21.71 8.23
C ALA A 47 2.14 20.22 8.54
N GLY A 48 2.55 19.74 9.72
CA GLY A 48 2.39 18.33 10.12
C GLY A 48 0.94 17.84 10.26
N HIS A 49 -0.03 18.75 10.25
CA HIS A 49 -1.48 18.45 10.33
C HIS A 49 -2.27 19.08 9.18
N ALA A 50 -1.58 19.48 8.10
CA ALA A 50 -2.18 20.13 6.95
C ALA A 50 -2.62 19.15 5.85
N GLU A 51 -2.65 17.83 6.10
CA GLU A 51 -2.88 16.82 5.05
C GLU A 51 -4.13 17.09 4.20
N ALA A 52 -5.21 17.58 4.80
CA ALA A 52 -6.46 17.89 4.12
C ALA A 52 -6.41 19.17 3.25
N GLN A 53 -5.36 19.98 3.39
CA GLN A 53 -5.13 21.23 2.64
C GLN A 53 -4.11 21.05 1.52
N VAL A 54 -3.39 19.93 1.50
CA VAL A 54 -2.36 19.58 0.49
C VAL A 54 -3.03 19.00 -0.75
N ASP A 55 -2.60 19.44 -1.93
CA ASP A 55 -3.00 18.83 -3.21
C ASP A 55 -2.02 17.71 -3.60
N TRP A 56 -2.23 16.53 -3.03
CA TRP A 56 -1.40 15.34 -3.25
C TRP A 56 -1.36 14.83 -4.71
N SER A 57 -2.12 15.44 -5.61
CA SER A 57 -2.26 15.03 -7.01
C SER A 57 -1.56 15.93 -8.00
N ASP A 58 -1.06 17.09 -7.55
CA ASP A 58 -0.40 18.06 -8.40
C ASP A 58 1.09 17.70 -8.64
N ALA A 59 1.79 18.56 -9.39
CA ALA A 59 3.20 18.36 -9.71
C ALA A 59 4.17 19.03 -8.73
N ASP A 60 3.67 19.85 -7.80
CA ASP A 60 4.48 20.60 -6.84
C ASP A 60 4.47 19.92 -5.47
N HIS A 61 5.43 19.02 -5.26
CA HIS A 61 5.53 18.25 -4.02
C HIS A 61 6.08 19.04 -2.81
N THR A 62 6.11 20.37 -2.86
CA THR A 62 6.68 21.18 -1.77
C THR A 62 5.84 21.07 -0.50
N ASP A 63 4.51 21.19 -0.61
CA ASP A 63 3.58 21.06 0.52
C ASP A 63 3.41 19.60 0.97
N ASP A 64 3.41 18.63 0.04
CA ASP A 64 3.49 17.20 0.31
C ASP A 64 4.66 16.86 1.26
N THR A 65 5.84 17.39 0.90
CA THR A 65 7.11 17.15 1.59
C THR A 65 7.08 17.78 2.96
N ALA A 66 6.75 19.08 3.05
CA ALA A 66 6.61 19.78 4.32
C ALA A 66 5.60 19.09 5.24
N CYS A 67 4.44 18.69 4.73
CA CYS A 67 3.40 18.04 5.54
C CYS A 67 3.90 16.73 6.17
N THR A 68 4.57 15.89 5.39
CA THR A 68 5.09 14.59 5.89
C THR A 68 6.29 14.77 6.82
N GLU A 69 7.26 15.62 6.47
CA GLU A 69 8.48 15.79 7.24
C GLU A 69 8.22 16.55 8.55
N CYS A 70 7.33 17.55 8.54
CA CYS A 70 6.90 18.22 9.78
C CYS A 70 6.06 17.31 10.67
N PHE A 71 5.23 16.42 10.10
CA PHE A 71 4.56 15.37 10.87
C PHE A 71 5.58 14.46 11.57
N ALA A 72 6.62 14.03 10.85
CA ALA A 72 7.72 13.25 11.44
C ALA A 72 8.45 14.03 12.55
N ALA A 73 8.63 15.35 12.41
CA ALA A 73 9.21 16.20 13.43
C ALA A 73 8.33 16.28 14.69
N CYS A 74 7.00 16.39 14.52
CA CYS A 74 6.04 16.35 15.62
C CYS A 74 6.06 15.01 16.37
N GLU A 75 6.05 13.88 15.65
CA GLU A 75 6.18 12.54 16.25
C GLU A 75 7.50 12.42 17.01
N LEU A 76 8.62 12.82 16.38
CA LEU A 76 9.93 12.76 17.00
C LEU A 76 10.01 13.60 18.29
N GLN A 77 9.48 14.82 18.29
CA GLN A 77 9.40 15.65 19.50
C GLN A 77 8.59 14.95 20.60
N HIS A 78 7.41 14.43 20.25
CA HIS A 78 6.53 13.78 21.20
C HIS A 78 7.24 12.64 21.93
N TYR A 79 7.83 11.71 21.15
CA TYR A 79 8.49 10.56 21.73
C TYR A 79 9.81 10.90 22.42
N LEU A 80 10.64 11.79 21.88
CA LEU A 80 11.90 12.18 22.53
C LEU A 80 11.66 12.80 23.91
N ARG A 81 10.58 13.59 24.08
CA ARG A 81 10.21 14.15 25.39
C ARG A 81 9.83 13.07 26.40
N ILE A 82 9.15 12.00 25.97
CA ILE A 82 8.77 10.87 26.82
C ILE A 82 9.99 10.02 27.16
N VAL A 83 10.76 9.62 26.14
CA VAL A 83 11.96 8.78 26.24
C VAL A 83 13.01 9.40 27.16
N THR A 84 13.24 10.71 27.06
CA THR A 84 14.29 11.40 27.83
C THR A 84 13.79 12.05 29.12
N GLY A 85 12.48 12.19 29.30
CA GLY A 85 11.88 12.99 30.38
C GLY A 85 12.06 14.51 30.23
N ARG A 86 12.63 15.00 29.13
CA ARG A 86 12.91 16.43 28.88
C ARG A 86 11.70 17.17 28.29
N ALA A 87 10.61 17.29 29.05
CA ALA A 87 9.32 17.79 28.56
C ALA A 87 9.29 19.20 27.92
N ARG A 88 10.29 20.05 28.19
CA ARG A 88 10.37 21.43 27.65
C ARG A 88 11.41 21.60 26.53
N ASP A 89 12.02 20.50 26.11
CA ASP A 89 13.11 20.49 25.14
C ASP A 89 12.63 20.10 23.75
N PHE A 90 13.56 19.94 22.80
CA PHE A 90 13.27 19.52 21.42
C PHE A 90 12.31 20.47 20.72
N ALA A 91 12.55 21.78 20.81
CA ALA A 91 11.71 22.78 20.17
C ALA A 91 11.66 22.53 18.64
N LEU A 92 10.45 22.57 18.06
CA LEU A 92 10.30 22.53 16.61
C LEU A 92 10.60 23.91 16.05
N MET A 93 11.45 23.98 15.04
CA MET A 93 11.83 25.21 14.36
C MET A 93 11.82 25.01 12.86
N ASP A 94 11.35 26.03 12.15
CA ASP A 94 11.52 26.11 10.70
C ASP A 94 13.01 26.27 10.36
N ASP A 95 13.45 25.77 9.20
CA ASP A 95 14.86 25.83 8.82
C ASP A 95 15.35 27.26 8.52
N ALA A 96 14.46 28.17 8.11
CA ALA A 96 14.77 29.60 7.99
C ALA A 96 15.02 30.26 9.35
N GLU A 97 14.52 29.66 10.43
CA GLU A 97 14.67 30.13 11.82
C GLU A 97 15.63 29.24 12.64
N ALA A 98 16.45 28.43 11.97
CA ALA A 98 17.38 27.51 12.63
C ALA A 98 18.23 28.21 13.70
N PRO A 99 18.37 27.63 14.91
CA PRO A 99 19.02 28.30 16.02
C PRO A 99 20.53 28.43 15.77
N GLN A 100 21.09 29.57 16.23
CA GLN A 100 22.51 29.86 16.09
C GLN A 100 23.40 29.05 17.06
N ASP A 101 22.82 28.49 18.11
CA ASP A 101 23.49 27.68 19.13
C ASP A 101 22.56 26.60 19.69
N GLY A 102 23.10 25.73 20.54
CA GLY A 102 22.42 24.52 20.99
C GLY A 102 22.57 23.37 20.00
N ASP A 103 22.30 22.16 20.46
CA ASP A 103 22.36 20.96 19.64
C ASP A 103 21.16 20.88 18.70
N MET A 104 21.28 20.13 17.60
CA MET A 104 20.25 20.08 16.57
C MET A 104 19.98 18.67 16.07
N VAL A 105 18.71 18.39 15.82
CA VAL A 105 18.27 17.31 14.92
C VAL A 105 17.69 17.97 13.67
N LEU A 106 18.25 17.65 12.50
CA LEU A 106 17.81 18.16 11.21
C LEU A 106 16.99 17.08 10.51
N LEU A 107 15.78 17.41 10.05
CA LEU A 107 14.93 16.48 9.29
C LEU A 107 14.76 16.99 7.87
N GLY A 108 14.92 16.10 6.90
CA GLY A 108 14.68 16.41 5.49
C GLY A 108 15.87 17.04 4.79
N GLN A 109 15.83 17.05 3.46
CA GLN A 109 16.98 17.50 2.66
C GLN A 109 17.24 19.00 2.81
N ALA A 110 16.20 19.82 2.87
CA ALA A 110 16.31 21.27 3.00
C ALA A 110 17.08 21.68 4.27
N ALA A 111 16.61 21.22 5.45
CA ALA A 111 17.26 21.50 6.72
C ALA A 111 18.66 20.87 6.84
N CYS A 112 18.92 19.73 6.21
CA CYS A 112 20.22 19.05 6.25
C CYS A 112 21.27 19.68 5.33
N LYS A 113 20.87 20.27 4.21
CA LYS A 113 21.78 20.74 3.15
C LYS A 113 22.88 21.69 3.64
N PRO A 114 22.63 22.69 4.50
CA PRO A 114 23.68 23.60 4.99
C PRO A 114 24.77 22.90 5.81
N TYR A 115 24.48 21.72 6.35
CA TYR A 115 25.36 20.96 7.25
C TYR A 115 25.94 19.70 6.59
N ALA A 116 25.54 19.40 5.35
CA ALA A 116 25.86 18.15 4.67
C ALA A 116 27.37 17.94 4.52
N ASP A 117 28.12 18.96 4.10
CA ASP A 117 29.57 18.88 3.93
C ASP A 117 30.29 18.63 5.26
N ALA A 118 29.90 19.36 6.31
CA ALA A 118 30.50 19.22 7.65
C ALA A 118 30.22 17.83 8.25
N LEU A 119 29.07 17.25 7.95
CA LEU A 119 28.72 15.89 8.34
C LEU A 119 29.30 14.83 7.38
N GLY A 120 29.87 15.19 6.24
CA GLY A 120 30.27 14.24 5.20
C GLY A 120 29.08 13.40 4.71
N LEU A 121 27.97 14.07 4.43
CA LEU A 121 26.71 13.51 3.94
C LEU A 121 26.52 13.89 2.46
N SER A 122 26.35 12.90 1.59
CA SER A 122 26.03 13.14 0.17
C SER A 122 24.52 13.02 -0.04
N LEU A 123 23.87 14.13 -0.40
CA LEU A 123 22.43 14.14 -0.70
C LEU A 123 22.10 13.38 -1.99
N ASP A 124 23.00 13.37 -2.98
CA ASP A 124 22.85 12.57 -4.20
C ASP A 124 22.81 11.07 -3.87
N ALA A 125 23.73 10.60 -3.02
CA ALA A 125 23.74 9.21 -2.57
C ALA A 125 22.47 8.84 -1.75
N VAL A 126 21.86 9.82 -1.08
CA VAL A 126 20.59 9.61 -0.37
C VAL A 126 19.43 9.48 -1.35
N ASN A 127 19.39 10.28 -2.42
CA ASN A 127 18.38 10.16 -3.48
C ASN A 127 18.41 8.78 -4.16
N GLU A 128 19.59 8.19 -4.32
CA GLU A 128 19.76 6.84 -4.88
C GLU A 128 19.16 5.72 -4.00
N LEU A 129 18.84 5.99 -2.73
CA LEU A 129 18.17 5.03 -1.84
C LEU A 129 16.68 4.87 -2.15
N GLY A 130 16.10 5.79 -2.95
CA GLY A 130 14.69 5.81 -3.32
C GLY A 130 13.77 6.44 -2.25
N ARG A 131 12.48 6.51 -2.57
CA ARG A 131 11.43 7.23 -1.79
C ARG A 131 11.39 6.92 -0.30
N GLU A 132 11.72 5.68 0.09
CA GLU A 132 11.60 5.17 1.46
C GLU A 132 12.96 4.94 2.13
N GLY A 133 14.05 5.10 1.38
CA GLY A 133 15.40 4.95 1.90
C GLY A 133 15.87 6.21 2.62
N TYR A 134 16.75 6.05 3.61
CA TYR A 134 17.20 7.15 4.46
C TYR A 134 18.61 6.96 5.01
N ARG A 135 19.16 8.07 5.48
CA ARG A 135 20.43 8.20 6.19
C ARG A 135 20.21 8.90 7.51
N ILE A 136 20.87 8.40 8.56
CA ILE A 136 20.99 9.10 9.84
C ILE A 136 22.47 9.32 10.09
N LYS A 137 22.86 10.58 10.27
CA LYS A 137 24.25 10.93 10.50
C LYS A 137 24.38 11.99 11.57
N SER A 138 25.14 11.69 12.63
CA SER A 138 25.44 12.67 13.68
C SER A 138 26.92 12.99 13.77
N GLY A 139 27.23 14.22 14.18
CA GLY A 139 28.60 14.69 14.33
C GLY A 139 28.67 15.98 15.11
N ASN A 140 29.90 16.45 15.34
CA ASN A 140 30.12 17.79 15.86
C ASN A 140 30.30 18.75 14.67
N VAL A 141 29.50 19.81 14.62
CA VAL A 141 29.61 20.88 13.62
C VAL A 141 29.76 22.18 14.39
N ASP A 142 30.87 22.90 14.18
CA ASP A 142 31.17 24.17 14.84
C ASP A 142 31.02 24.15 16.37
N GLY A 143 31.39 23.04 17.01
CA GLY A 143 31.38 22.91 18.47
C GLY A 143 30.05 22.44 19.07
N ARG A 144 29.00 22.21 18.27
CA ARG A 144 27.71 21.65 18.72
C ARG A 144 27.42 20.28 18.11
N TRP A 145 26.60 19.48 18.77
CA TRP A 145 26.15 18.20 18.22
C TRP A 145 25.01 18.42 17.22
N VAL A 146 25.12 17.78 16.07
CA VAL A 146 24.12 17.83 14.99
C VAL A 146 23.82 16.40 14.55
N CYS A 147 22.54 16.05 14.41
CA CYS A 147 22.08 14.81 13.82
C CYS A 147 21.17 15.07 12.63
N ALA A 148 21.63 14.74 11.43
CA ALA A 148 20.83 14.76 10.21
C ALA A 148 20.05 13.45 10.04
N ILE A 149 18.75 13.55 9.78
CA ILE A 149 17.84 12.47 9.40
C ILE A 149 17.29 12.85 8.02
N VAL A 150 17.75 12.15 6.98
CA VAL A 150 17.47 12.55 5.60
C VAL A 150 17.00 11.36 4.76
N GLY A 151 15.86 11.51 4.10
CA GLY A 151 15.33 10.52 3.16
C GLY A 151 15.67 10.85 1.70
N GLY A 152 15.66 9.81 0.85
CA GLY A 152 15.60 9.97 -0.61
C GLY A 152 14.26 10.55 -1.09
N GLY A 153 13.28 10.63 -0.19
CA GLY A 153 12.05 11.40 -0.30
C GLY A 153 11.42 11.56 1.08
N ARG A 154 10.29 12.30 1.13
CA ARG A 154 9.59 12.64 2.39
C ARG A 154 9.26 11.43 3.28
N VAL A 155 8.90 10.29 2.69
CA VAL A 155 8.57 9.05 3.42
C VAL A 155 9.82 8.43 4.05
N GLY A 156 10.94 8.42 3.33
CA GLY A 156 12.23 8.01 3.87
C GLY A 156 12.65 8.84 5.09
N THR A 157 12.46 10.17 5.05
CA THR A 157 12.72 11.05 6.19
C THR A 157 11.87 10.66 7.40
N MET A 158 10.56 10.43 7.20
CA MET A 158 9.66 9.95 8.27
C MET A 158 10.10 8.59 8.84
N TYR A 159 10.46 7.64 7.99
CA TYR A 159 10.95 6.33 8.42
C TYR A 159 12.30 6.40 9.15
N GLY A 160 13.15 7.36 8.80
CA GLY A 160 14.37 7.69 9.53
C GLY A 160 14.09 8.24 10.92
N ALA A 161 13.08 9.10 11.08
CA ALA A 161 12.66 9.58 12.40
C ALA A 161 12.16 8.42 13.27
N TYR A 162 11.35 7.51 12.73
CA TYR A 162 10.95 6.30 13.43
C TYR A 162 12.13 5.35 13.71
N ASP A 163 13.19 5.33 12.89
CA ASP A 163 14.40 4.55 13.19
C ASP A 163 15.20 5.09 14.35
N VAL A 164 15.27 6.42 14.51
CA VAL A 164 15.83 7.02 15.71
C VAL A 164 15.08 6.54 16.95
N LEU A 165 13.75 6.63 16.94
CA LEU A 165 12.91 6.16 18.05
C LEU A 165 13.06 4.66 18.30
N HIS A 166 13.09 3.85 17.24
CA HIS A 166 13.30 2.40 17.34
C HIS A 166 14.66 2.04 17.96
N ARG A 167 15.73 2.75 17.59
CA ARG A 167 17.08 2.57 18.18
C ARG A 167 17.16 3.04 19.63
N LEU A 168 16.35 4.02 20.02
CA LEU A 168 16.16 4.41 21.42
C LEU A 168 15.28 3.41 22.20
N GLY A 169 14.66 2.46 21.51
CA GLY A 169 13.94 1.33 22.10
C GLY A 169 12.42 1.43 22.03
N CYS A 170 11.85 2.47 21.40
CA CYS A 170 10.41 2.57 21.18
C CYS A 170 9.89 1.39 20.33
N ARG A 171 8.76 0.79 20.70
CA ARG A 171 8.08 -0.27 19.93
C ARG A 171 6.58 -0.04 19.91
N TRP A 172 5.96 -0.38 18.78
CA TRP A 172 4.51 -0.32 18.56
C TRP A 172 4.02 -1.69 18.10
N PHE A 173 3.68 -2.58 19.04
CA PHE A 173 3.29 -3.94 18.71
C PHE A 173 1.81 -4.09 18.31
N ALA A 174 0.98 -3.09 18.60
CA ALA A 174 -0.42 -3.03 18.19
C ALA A 174 -0.85 -1.58 17.87
N PRO A 175 -1.99 -1.40 17.17
CA PRO A 175 -2.60 -0.09 16.96
C PRO A 175 -2.93 0.67 18.24
N GLY A 176 -2.77 2.00 18.18
CA GLY A 176 -3.05 2.91 19.29
C GLY A 176 -2.06 2.76 20.44
N ALA A 177 -2.49 3.10 21.66
CA ALA A 177 -1.65 3.07 22.86
C ALA A 177 -1.43 1.65 23.43
N VAL A 178 -2.12 0.63 22.90
CA VAL A 178 -2.01 -0.74 23.40
C VAL A 178 -0.69 -1.34 22.91
N HIS A 179 0.11 -1.89 23.84
CA HIS A 179 1.44 -2.46 23.54
C HIS A 179 2.40 -1.47 22.85
N GLU A 180 2.23 -0.19 23.14
CA GLU A 180 3.24 0.83 22.91
C GLU A 180 4.26 0.80 24.06
N GLU A 181 5.49 0.45 23.74
CA GLU A 181 6.58 0.29 24.71
C GLU A 181 7.60 1.42 24.48
N ILE A 182 7.66 2.38 25.42
CA ILE A 182 8.54 3.55 25.33
C ILE A 182 9.49 3.54 26.54
N PRO A 183 10.76 3.10 26.36
CA PRO A 183 11.71 3.05 27.47
C PRO A 183 12.26 4.43 27.81
N GLN A 184 12.88 4.55 28.99
CA GLN A 184 13.71 5.71 29.30
C GLN A 184 15.09 5.56 28.65
N ALA A 185 15.55 6.58 27.93
CA ALA A 185 16.87 6.62 27.30
C ALA A 185 17.46 8.04 27.25
N VAL A 186 18.77 8.13 27.04
CA VAL A 186 19.49 9.40 26.90
C VAL A 186 19.59 9.78 25.42
N PHE A 187 19.25 11.04 25.12
CA PHE A 187 19.40 11.62 23.78
C PHE A 187 19.63 13.13 23.87
N PRO A 188 20.62 13.71 23.17
CA PRO A 188 21.71 13.03 22.46
C PRO A 188 22.55 12.20 23.44
N GLY A 189 23.02 11.04 22.99
CA GLY A 189 23.92 10.17 23.76
C GLY A 189 25.36 10.27 23.27
N ASP A 190 26.26 9.50 23.88
CA ASP A 190 27.71 9.51 23.57
C ASP A 190 28.07 8.86 22.22
N HIS A 191 27.10 8.27 21.52
CA HIS A 191 27.33 7.55 20.27
C HIS A 191 27.12 8.44 19.05
N ALA A 192 28.07 8.38 18.11
CA ALA A 192 27.88 8.93 16.77
C ALA A 192 27.01 7.98 15.94
N TRP A 193 26.07 8.54 15.20
CA TRP A 193 25.18 7.83 14.30
C TRP A 193 25.76 7.91 12.88
N ASP A 194 25.89 6.76 12.22
CA ASP A 194 26.17 6.68 10.78
C ASP A 194 25.42 5.44 10.26
N VAL A 195 24.19 5.68 9.80
CA VAL A 195 23.21 4.66 9.44
C VAL A 195 22.74 4.92 8.01
N THR A 196 22.60 3.85 7.23
CA THR A 196 21.97 3.86 5.90
C THR A 196 20.99 2.70 5.84
N GLU A 197 19.74 2.97 5.54
CA GLU A 197 18.69 1.96 5.49
C GLU A 197 17.84 2.18 4.22
N LYS A 198 17.35 1.08 3.65
CA LYS A 198 16.34 1.10 2.59
C LYS A 198 15.54 -0.20 2.66
N PRO A 199 14.25 -0.20 2.27
CA PRO A 199 13.46 -1.42 2.33
C PRO A 199 13.91 -2.42 1.24
N ASP A 200 14.12 -3.67 1.64
CA ASP A 200 14.35 -4.79 0.72
C ASP A 200 13.07 -5.17 -0.05
N PHE A 201 11.95 -5.23 0.66
CA PHE A 201 10.61 -5.36 0.07
C PHE A 201 10.00 -3.97 -0.11
N ARG A 202 9.77 -3.56 -1.35
CA ARG A 202 9.28 -2.22 -1.72
C ARG A 202 7.76 -2.03 -1.57
N LEU A 203 7.08 -3.06 -1.11
CA LEU A 203 5.65 -3.10 -0.85
C LEU A 203 5.45 -4.06 0.31
N ARG A 204 4.79 -3.60 1.38
CA ARG A 204 4.72 -4.23 2.70
C ARG A 204 3.42 -3.80 3.38
N GLY A 205 2.47 -4.71 3.55
CA GLY A 205 1.22 -4.38 4.25
C GLY A 205 0.16 -5.45 4.03
N PHE A 206 -1.09 -5.06 4.07
CA PHE A 206 -2.22 -5.98 4.07
C PHE A 206 -3.10 -5.76 2.85
N HIS A 207 -3.49 -6.84 2.21
CA HIS A 207 -4.54 -6.81 1.21
C HIS A 207 -5.90 -6.73 1.91
N ALA A 208 -6.56 -5.59 1.77
CA ALA A 208 -7.95 -5.38 2.12
C ALA A 208 -8.71 -4.91 0.87
N TRP A 209 -10.01 -5.18 0.83
CA TRP A 209 -10.94 -4.78 -0.24
C TRP A 209 -12.09 -3.91 0.29
N GLU A 210 -12.00 -3.49 1.55
CA GLU A 210 -12.98 -2.65 2.22
C GLU A 210 -12.26 -1.85 3.31
N ASP A 211 -12.85 -0.71 3.68
CA ASP A 211 -12.42 0.07 4.84
C ASP A 211 -12.52 -0.79 6.11
N ARG A 212 -11.34 -1.10 6.66
CA ARG A 212 -11.16 -1.77 7.96
C ARG A 212 -10.23 -1.00 8.88
N GLY A 213 -9.80 0.19 8.46
CA GLY A 213 -8.78 0.94 9.14
C GLY A 213 -9.35 1.83 10.23
N ASN A 214 -8.44 2.58 10.83
CA ASN A 214 -8.67 3.78 11.61
C ASN A 214 -7.31 4.47 11.78
N ASP A 215 -7.32 5.70 12.29
CA ASP A 215 -6.10 6.49 12.44
C ASP A 215 -5.02 5.77 13.27
N ASP A 216 -5.41 5.09 14.36
CA ASP A 216 -4.50 4.32 15.22
C ASP A 216 -3.80 3.18 14.46
N PHE A 217 -4.54 2.49 13.59
CA PHE A 217 -4.02 1.41 12.76
C PHE A 217 -3.11 1.93 11.65
N LEU A 218 -3.50 3.01 10.97
CA LEU A 218 -2.71 3.62 9.90
C LEU A 218 -1.40 4.22 10.44
N LEU A 219 -1.43 4.88 11.60
CA LEU A 219 -0.23 5.34 12.30
C LEU A 219 0.67 4.18 12.71
N TRP A 220 0.08 3.10 13.22
CA TRP A 220 0.82 1.89 13.57
C TRP A 220 1.51 1.28 12.34
N MET A 221 0.87 1.27 11.17
CA MET A 221 1.50 0.85 9.92
C MET A 221 2.71 1.72 9.58
N ALA A 222 2.58 3.04 9.62
CA ALA A 222 3.68 3.97 9.32
C ALA A 222 4.86 3.84 10.29
N ARG A 223 4.58 3.71 11.60
CA ARG A 223 5.59 3.46 12.66
C ARG A 223 6.34 2.15 12.46
N ASN A 224 5.68 1.14 11.90
CA ASN A 224 6.28 -0.14 11.53
C ASN A 224 6.76 -0.18 10.06
N ARG A 225 6.79 0.97 9.37
CA ARG A 225 7.28 1.15 8.00
C ARG A 225 6.56 0.27 6.96
N MET A 226 5.27 0.02 7.18
CA MET A 226 4.37 -0.57 6.19
C MET A 226 3.81 0.51 5.26
N ASP A 227 3.47 0.15 4.03
CA ASP A 227 3.17 1.08 2.95
C ASP A 227 2.09 0.59 1.96
N TYR A 228 1.32 -0.45 2.29
CA TYR A 228 0.32 -1.02 1.38
C TYR A 228 -1.03 -1.17 2.08
N TRP A 229 -2.03 -0.39 1.62
CA TRP A 229 -3.39 -0.36 2.17
C TRP A 229 -4.45 -0.02 1.10
N CYS A 230 -5.70 -0.39 1.35
CA CYS A 230 -6.78 -0.24 0.37
C CYS A 230 -7.18 1.22 0.12
N ALA A 231 -7.58 1.50 -1.12
CA ALA A 231 -8.16 2.78 -1.56
C ALA A 231 -9.65 2.95 -1.19
N ASP A 232 -10.24 1.95 -0.51
CA ASP A 232 -11.60 2.08 0.05
C ASP A 232 -11.62 2.87 1.36
N GLU A 233 -10.46 3.19 1.93
CA GLU A 233 -10.33 3.99 3.16
C GLU A 233 -10.64 5.46 2.89
N ASP A 234 -11.58 6.07 3.62
CA ASP A 234 -12.10 7.39 3.27
C ASP A 234 -11.05 8.53 3.38
N ASN A 235 -10.08 8.44 4.30
CA ASN A 235 -9.17 9.54 4.61
C ASN A 235 -7.88 9.54 3.76
N HIS A 236 -7.99 9.51 2.44
CA HIS A 236 -6.83 9.50 1.52
C HIS A 236 -5.72 10.51 1.86
N PRO A 237 -6.00 11.78 2.22
CA PRO A 237 -4.95 12.73 2.56
C PRO A 237 -4.06 12.27 3.72
N PHE A 238 -4.65 11.64 4.75
CA PHE A 238 -3.90 11.07 5.85
C PHE A 238 -3.00 9.91 5.41
N LEU A 239 -3.51 9.02 4.55
CA LEU A 239 -2.73 7.90 4.01
C LEU A 239 -1.55 8.39 3.16
N ARG A 240 -1.77 9.45 2.36
CA ARG A 240 -0.73 10.11 1.57
C ARG A 240 0.34 10.73 2.46
N LYS A 241 -0.04 11.44 3.53
CA LYS A 241 0.89 11.96 4.55
C LYS A 241 1.76 10.84 5.13
N LEU A 242 1.15 9.71 5.48
CA LEU A 242 1.85 8.53 6.01
C LEU A 242 2.65 7.74 4.96
N GLY A 243 2.60 8.15 3.70
CA GLY A 243 3.38 7.54 2.63
C GLY A 243 2.85 6.19 2.15
N LEU A 244 1.62 5.81 2.52
CA LEU A 244 0.98 4.57 2.09
C LEU A 244 0.66 4.62 0.59
N LYS A 245 0.90 3.50 -0.09
CA LYS A 245 0.45 3.24 -1.46
C LYS A 245 -0.98 2.75 -1.39
N LEU A 246 -1.87 3.43 -2.10
CA LEU A 246 -3.28 3.08 -2.17
C LEU A 246 -3.50 1.97 -3.19
N VAL A 247 -4.28 0.97 -2.79
CA VAL A 247 -4.47 -0.28 -3.52
C VAL A 247 -5.93 -0.45 -3.88
N TRP A 248 -6.21 -0.81 -5.13
CA TRP A 248 -7.55 -1.12 -5.57
C TRP A 248 -7.59 -2.42 -6.38
N GLY A 249 -8.78 -3.02 -6.51
CA GLY A 249 -9.05 -4.17 -7.37
C GLY A 249 -9.24 -5.47 -6.59
N GLY A 250 -8.70 -6.56 -7.13
CA GLY A 250 -8.92 -7.92 -6.66
C GLY A 250 -9.77 -8.70 -7.65
N HIS A 251 -10.44 -9.75 -7.18
CA HIS A 251 -11.26 -10.65 -8.03
C HIS A 251 -12.52 -9.98 -8.63
N VAL A 252 -12.74 -8.71 -8.29
CA VAL A 252 -13.89 -7.90 -8.73
C VAL A 252 -13.74 -7.34 -10.14
N VAL A 253 -12.52 -7.23 -10.68
CA VAL A 253 -12.26 -6.49 -11.94
C VAL A 253 -13.11 -7.01 -13.10
N GLY A 254 -13.12 -8.33 -13.35
CA GLY A 254 -13.95 -8.89 -14.42
C GLY A 254 -15.45 -8.90 -14.09
N PHE A 255 -15.79 -9.02 -12.80
CA PHE A 255 -17.18 -9.14 -12.37
C PHE A 255 -17.93 -7.82 -12.37
N ASP A 256 -17.36 -6.77 -11.77
CA ASP A 256 -18.05 -5.49 -11.56
C ASP A 256 -18.04 -4.59 -12.79
N TYR A 257 -17.18 -4.89 -13.78
CA TYR A 257 -17.00 -4.03 -14.98
C TYR A 257 -17.33 -4.71 -16.31
N LEU A 258 -17.85 -5.94 -16.28
CA LEU A 258 -18.46 -6.63 -17.42
C LEU A 258 -19.63 -7.53 -16.99
N LYS A 259 -20.41 -7.03 -16.04
CA LYS A 259 -21.40 -7.82 -15.31
C LYS A 259 -22.56 -8.24 -16.24
N PRO A 260 -22.90 -9.53 -16.34
CA PRO A 260 -23.84 -10.06 -17.34
C PRO A 260 -25.21 -9.39 -17.34
N ASN A 261 -25.70 -9.04 -16.15
CA ASN A 261 -27.06 -8.55 -15.94
C ASN A 261 -27.13 -7.03 -15.83
N ASP A 262 -26.00 -6.32 -15.93
CA ASP A 262 -26.02 -4.87 -15.89
C ASP A 262 -26.59 -4.32 -17.20
N PRO A 263 -27.27 -3.16 -17.16
CA PRO A 263 -27.78 -2.52 -18.36
C PRO A 263 -26.67 -2.30 -19.39
N TYR A 264 -26.93 -2.72 -20.64
CA TYR A 264 -26.05 -2.46 -21.75
C TYR A 264 -26.05 -0.95 -22.07
N PRO A 265 -24.88 -0.27 -22.13
CA PRO A 265 -24.83 1.20 -22.11
C PRO A 265 -25.03 1.85 -23.49
N TYR A 266 -25.34 1.08 -24.52
CA TYR A 266 -25.44 1.55 -25.91
C TYR A 266 -26.83 1.34 -26.51
N ASN A 267 -27.13 2.14 -27.54
CA ASN A 267 -28.29 2.00 -28.40
C ASN A 267 -28.06 0.83 -29.36
N HIS A 268 -28.70 -0.31 -29.07
CA HIS A 268 -28.51 -1.56 -29.78
C HIS A 268 -29.47 -1.67 -30.98
N PRO A 269 -28.98 -1.90 -32.23
CA PRO A 269 -29.80 -1.85 -33.45
C PRO A 269 -31.00 -2.81 -33.54
N ARG A 270 -31.08 -3.82 -32.66
CA ARG A 270 -32.18 -4.79 -32.59
C ARG A 270 -33.06 -4.64 -31.35
N PHE A 271 -32.81 -3.61 -30.54
CA PHE A 271 -33.60 -3.28 -29.37
C PHE A 271 -34.24 -1.89 -29.55
N SER A 272 -35.28 -1.62 -28.78
CA SER A 272 -35.99 -0.35 -28.80
C SER A 272 -36.25 0.06 -27.36
N GLY A 273 -36.11 1.35 -27.04
CA GLY A 273 -36.19 1.85 -25.66
C GLY A 273 -34.85 2.32 -25.10
N ASP A 274 -33.82 2.36 -25.94
CA ASP A 274 -32.46 2.82 -25.67
C ASP A 274 -32.00 3.90 -26.66
N ASP A 275 -32.94 4.58 -27.34
CA ASP A 275 -32.67 5.60 -28.35
C ASP A 275 -31.89 6.82 -27.82
N ASP A 276 -31.89 7.02 -26.49
CA ASP A 276 -31.16 8.08 -25.78
C ASP A 276 -29.70 7.72 -25.46
N LYS A 277 -29.32 6.45 -25.62
CA LYS A 277 -27.95 5.96 -25.39
C LYS A 277 -27.04 6.24 -26.60
N PRO A 278 -25.71 6.31 -26.39
CA PRO A 278 -24.76 6.41 -27.50
C PRO A 278 -24.86 5.21 -28.45
N GLU A 279 -24.48 5.41 -29.72
CA GLU A 279 -24.43 4.35 -30.73
C GLU A 279 -23.54 3.18 -30.26
N ASP A 280 -24.00 1.95 -30.50
CA ASP A 280 -23.24 0.74 -30.20
C ASP A 280 -21.94 0.68 -31.03
N PRO A 281 -20.75 0.73 -30.39
CA PRO A 281 -19.48 0.70 -31.10
C PRO A 281 -19.09 -0.71 -31.56
N TYR A 282 -19.86 -1.75 -31.17
CA TYR A 282 -19.54 -3.14 -31.43
C TYR A 282 -20.42 -3.74 -32.55
N PRO A 283 -19.90 -4.75 -33.29
CA PRO A 283 -20.72 -5.48 -34.23
C PRO A 283 -21.88 -6.18 -33.55
N VAL A 284 -23.08 -6.07 -34.12
CA VAL A 284 -24.28 -6.73 -33.60
C VAL A 284 -24.08 -8.25 -33.53
N SER A 285 -24.26 -8.81 -32.34
CA SER A 285 -24.13 -10.24 -32.12
C SER A 285 -25.13 -11.05 -32.96
N GLU A 286 -24.66 -12.09 -33.64
CA GLU A 286 -25.52 -13.04 -34.36
C GLU A 286 -26.43 -13.85 -33.43
N ILE A 287 -26.03 -13.96 -32.16
CA ILE A 287 -26.73 -14.75 -31.14
C ILE A 287 -27.37 -13.87 -30.06
N SER A 288 -27.44 -12.55 -30.27
CA SER A 288 -28.13 -11.61 -29.40
C SER A 288 -29.53 -12.15 -29.04
N LEU A 289 -29.86 -12.08 -27.75
CA LEU A 289 -31.10 -12.62 -27.22
C LEU A 289 -32.26 -11.61 -27.27
N GLY A 290 -31.95 -10.32 -27.50
CA GLY A 290 -32.88 -9.23 -27.22
C GLY A 290 -33.23 -9.16 -25.72
N ASP A 291 -34.27 -8.41 -25.37
CA ASP A 291 -34.82 -8.37 -24.00
C ASP A 291 -35.53 -9.70 -23.70
N ALA A 292 -34.76 -10.70 -23.30
CA ALA A 292 -35.17 -12.07 -23.13
C ALA A 292 -35.88 -12.29 -21.78
N ASP A 293 -35.58 -11.47 -20.78
CA ASP A 293 -36.28 -11.48 -19.50
C ASP A 293 -37.51 -10.56 -19.45
N GLY A 294 -37.69 -9.69 -20.45
CA GLY A 294 -38.87 -8.85 -20.64
C GLY A 294 -38.93 -7.68 -19.66
N ASN A 295 -37.80 -7.25 -19.13
CA ASN A 295 -37.71 -6.18 -18.14
C ASN A 295 -37.68 -4.77 -18.77
N GLY A 296 -37.61 -4.67 -20.10
CA GLY A 296 -37.55 -3.41 -20.85
C GLY A 296 -36.16 -2.77 -20.90
N VAL A 297 -35.11 -3.48 -20.49
CA VAL A 297 -33.72 -3.02 -20.44
C VAL A 297 -32.80 -4.13 -20.96
N LEU A 298 -32.18 -3.89 -22.12
CA LEU A 298 -31.19 -4.80 -22.65
C LEU A 298 -29.96 -4.89 -21.73
N SER A 299 -29.61 -6.10 -21.28
CA SER A 299 -28.40 -6.37 -20.48
C SER A 299 -27.19 -6.75 -21.35
N TYR A 300 -25.97 -6.70 -20.80
CA TYR A 300 -24.76 -7.13 -21.53
C TYR A 300 -24.87 -8.57 -22.07
N ARG A 301 -25.38 -9.52 -21.27
CA ARG A 301 -25.51 -10.92 -21.71
C ARG A 301 -26.56 -11.13 -22.79
N GLU A 302 -27.49 -10.21 -22.92
CA GLU A 302 -28.53 -10.23 -23.95
C GLU A 302 -28.07 -9.59 -25.24
N ALA A 303 -27.38 -8.45 -25.14
CA ALA A 303 -26.74 -7.78 -26.27
C ALA A 303 -25.64 -8.66 -26.87
N HIS A 304 -24.72 -9.15 -26.02
CA HIS A 304 -23.51 -9.88 -26.41
C HIS A 304 -23.29 -11.17 -25.62
N PRO A 305 -24.10 -12.23 -25.80
CA PRO A 305 -23.87 -13.53 -25.15
C PRO A 305 -22.48 -14.14 -25.49
N GLU A 306 -21.89 -13.76 -26.62
CA GLU A 306 -20.57 -14.19 -27.09
C GLU A 306 -19.39 -13.59 -26.31
N TRP A 307 -19.64 -12.58 -25.48
CA TRP A 307 -18.63 -12.04 -24.56
C TRP A 307 -18.38 -12.97 -23.37
N TYR A 308 -19.33 -13.83 -23.07
CA TYR A 308 -19.30 -14.68 -21.89
C TYR A 308 -18.79 -16.09 -22.16
N GLY A 309 -18.11 -16.65 -21.14
CA GLY A 309 -17.43 -17.93 -21.25
C GLY A 309 -18.37 -19.10 -21.52
N VAL A 310 -17.92 -20.08 -22.29
CA VAL A 310 -18.60 -21.37 -22.48
C VAL A 310 -17.91 -22.40 -21.60
N LEU A 311 -18.69 -23.16 -20.83
CA LEU A 311 -18.22 -24.29 -20.04
C LEU A 311 -19.18 -25.47 -20.26
N ASN A 312 -18.64 -26.65 -20.56
CA ASN A 312 -19.42 -27.86 -20.88
C ASN A 312 -20.49 -27.61 -21.97
N GLY A 313 -20.12 -26.82 -22.98
CA GLY A 313 -21.00 -26.47 -24.11
C GLY A 313 -22.10 -25.44 -23.79
N LYS A 314 -22.12 -24.86 -22.58
CA LYS A 314 -23.11 -23.86 -22.17
C LYS A 314 -22.46 -22.53 -21.83
N ARG A 315 -23.07 -21.42 -22.29
CA ARG A 315 -22.70 -20.07 -21.87
C ARG A 315 -22.95 -19.89 -20.38
N GLN A 316 -22.07 -19.14 -19.75
CA GLN A 316 -22.04 -18.93 -18.30
C GLN A 316 -22.22 -17.44 -18.02
N ASP A 317 -23.02 -17.12 -17.02
CA ASP A 317 -23.32 -15.76 -16.59
C ASP A 317 -22.93 -15.52 -15.12
N ASN A 318 -22.16 -16.42 -14.53
CA ASN A 318 -21.56 -16.23 -13.21
C ASN A 318 -20.06 -15.93 -13.34
N LEU A 319 -19.68 -14.68 -13.09
CA LEU A 319 -18.30 -14.20 -13.03
C LEU A 319 -17.79 -14.05 -11.58
N ARG A 320 -18.35 -14.78 -10.61
CA ARG A 320 -17.86 -14.80 -9.22
C ARG A 320 -17.49 -16.19 -8.74
N ASP A 321 -16.58 -16.23 -7.78
CA ASP A 321 -16.39 -17.32 -6.80
C ASP A 321 -16.47 -18.74 -7.40
N GLY A 322 -15.47 -19.12 -8.19
CA GLY A 322 -15.45 -20.41 -8.91
C GLY A 322 -16.33 -20.44 -10.17
N GLY A 323 -16.82 -19.27 -10.58
CA GLY A 323 -17.50 -18.98 -11.83
C GLY A 323 -16.57 -19.10 -13.04
N VAL A 324 -16.97 -18.49 -14.16
CA VAL A 324 -16.22 -18.60 -15.42
C VAL A 324 -15.79 -17.20 -15.86
N ASN A 325 -14.50 -17.04 -16.13
CA ASN A 325 -13.98 -15.83 -16.74
C ASN A 325 -14.72 -15.55 -18.06
N TYR A 326 -14.83 -14.28 -18.43
CA TYR A 326 -15.35 -13.89 -19.73
C TYR A 326 -14.55 -14.55 -20.88
N CYS A 327 -15.10 -14.53 -22.09
CA CYS A 327 -14.42 -15.08 -23.25
C CYS A 327 -13.22 -14.21 -23.64
N THR A 328 -12.04 -14.48 -23.08
CA THR A 328 -10.82 -13.67 -23.28
C THR A 328 -10.28 -13.68 -24.71
N SER A 329 -10.80 -14.54 -25.59
CA SER A 329 -10.52 -14.49 -27.03
C SER A 329 -11.43 -13.52 -27.80
N ASN A 330 -12.47 -12.98 -27.16
CA ASN A 330 -13.32 -11.97 -27.76
C ASN A 330 -12.69 -10.57 -27.54
N PRO A 331 -12.23 -9.89 -28.61
CA PRO A 331 -11.59 -8.59 -28.46
C PRO A 331 -12.56 -7.53 -27.94
N TYR A 332 -13.83 -7.56 -28.36
CA TYR A 332 -14.84 -6.56 -27.96
C TYR A 332 -15.22 -6.68 -26.48
N ALA A 333 -15.32 -7.90 -25.96
CA ALA A 333 -15.52 -8.12 -24.53
C ALA A 333 -14.35 -7.56 -23.70
N THR A 334 -13.13 -7.71 -24.21
CA THR A 334 -11.94 -7.19 -23.55
C THR A 334 -11.89 -5.66 -23.64
N ASP A 335 -12.21 -5.09 -24.80
CA ASP A 335 -12.25 -3.64 -25.01
C ASP A 335 -13.26 -2.96 -24.10
N GLU A 336 -14.46 -3.53 -23.97
CA GLU A 336 -15.48 -3.00 -23.06
C GLU A 336 -15.05 -3.07 -21.60
N LEU A 337 -14.49 -4.21 -21.17
CA LEU A 337 -13.95 -4.36 -19.82
C LEU A 337 -12.85 -3.33 -19.55
N MET A 338 -11.90 -3.15 -20.48
CA MET A 338 -10.83 -2.18 -20.32
C MET A 338 -11.35 -0.75 -20.28
N LYS A 339 -12.31 -0.38 -21.15
CA LYS A 339 -12.95 0.93 -21.12
C LYS A 339 -13.52 1.22 -19.74
N ASN A 340 -14.29 0.29 -19.19
CA ASN A 340 -14.95 0.44 -17.89
C ASN A 340 -13.94 0.54 -16.74
N VAL A 341 -12.92 -0.32 -16.72
CA VAL A 341 -11.90 -0.32 -15.65
C VAL A 341 -11.00 0.90 -15.72
N ILE A 342 -10.57 1.32 -16.92
CA ILE A 342 -9.75 2.53 -17.10
C ILE A 342 -10.52 3.78 -16.68
N GLN A 343 -11.82 3.86 -16.95
CA GLN A 343 -12.64 4.96 -16.45
C GLN A 343 -12.58 5.07 -14.92
N VAL A 344 -12.65 3.94 -14.22
CA VAL A 344 -12.56 3.89 -12.75
C VAL A 344 -11.20 4.36 -12.25
N LEU A 345 -10.12 4.09 -12.99
CA LEU A 345 -8.78 4.61 -12.69
C LEU A 345 -8.63 6.11 -12.99
N ILE A 346 -9.44 6.67 -13.88
CA ILE A 346 -9.38 8.09 -14.25
C ILE A 346 -10.13 8.93 -13.22
N ASP A 347 -11.40 8.61 -12.95
CA ASP A 347 -12.28 9.46 -12.13
C ASP A 347 -13.24 8.68 -11.21
N GLY A 348 -13.01 7.37 -11.04
CA GLY A 348 -13.82 6.53 -10.16
C GLY A 348 -13.14 6.20 -8.83
N ALA A 349 -13.60 5.11 -8.20
CA ALA A 349 -13.13 4.64 -6.89
C ALA A 349 -11.63 4.30 -6.84
N ALA A 350 -10.96 4.18 -7.99
CA ALA A 350 -9.55 3.84 -8.07
C ALA A 350 -8.69 5.01 -8.56
N GLN A 351 -9.24 6.24 -8.64
CA GLN A 351 -8.53 7.45 -9.09
C GLN A 351 -7.28 7.78 -8.27
N ASP A 352 -7.20 7.28 -7.05
CA ASP A 352 -6.07 7.47 -6.14
C ASP A 352 -5.15 6.25 -6.04
N ALA A 353 -5.57 5.09 -6.56
CA ALA A 353 -4.81 3.86 -6.42
C ALA A 353 -3.53 3.88 -7.27
N GLU A 354 -2.41 3.56 -6.64
CA GLU A 354 -1.09 3.38 -7.29
C GLU A 354 -0.81 1.90 -7.60
N VAL A 355 -1.48 1.00 -6.88
CA VAL A 355 -1.34 -0.45 -7.07
C VAL A 355 -2.70 -1.05 -7.38
N ILE A 356 -2.78 -1.76 -8.50
CA ILE A 356 -4.00 -2.39 -8.97
C ILE A 356 -3.82 -3.90 -8.92
N ASN A 357 -4.63 -4.56 -8.08
CA ASN A 357 -4.77 -6.00 -8.09
C ASN A 357 -5.65 -6.40 -9.28
N CYS A 358 -5.04 -6.71 -10.42
CA CYS A 358 -5.75 -7.07 -11.65
C CYS A 358 -6.03 -8.58 -11.69
N TRP A 359 -6.96 -9.04 -10.87
CA TRP A 359 -7.21 -10.47 -10.69
C TRP A 359 -8.43 -10.93 -11.50
N THR A 360 -8.30 -12.11 -12.10
CA THR A 360 -9.40 -12.84 -12.72
C THR A 360 -10.34 -13.41 -11.65
N VAL A 361 -11.46 -14.02 -12.07
CA VAL A 361 -12.45 -14.63 -11.15
C VAL A 361 -11.76 -15.54 -10.13
N ASP A 362 -12.11 -15.40 -8.84
CA ASP A 362 -11.52 -16.20 -7.76
C ASP A 362 -11.75 -17.70 -7.99
N ALA A 363 -10.66 -18.47 -7.93
CA ALA A 363 -10.63 -19.90 -8.26
C ALA A 363 -11.40 -20.23 -9.55
N GLY A 364 -11.27 -19.36 -10.55
CA GLY A 364 -12.12 -19.30 -11.73
C GLY A 364 -11.93 -20.48 -12.69
N LYS A 365 -12.91 -20.65 -13.57
CA LYS A 365 -12.81 -21.51 -14.74
C LYS A 365 -12.65 -20.65 -15.99
N TRP A 366 -12.18 -21.26 -17.06
CA TRP A 366 -11.87 -20.55 -18.29
C TRP A 366 -12.76 -21.02 -19.44
N CYS A 367 -13.10 -20.10 -20.33
CA CYS A 367 -13.89 -20.39 -21.51
C CYS A 367 -13.27 -21.52 -22.35
N GLU A 368 -14.12 -22.45 -22.78
CA GLU A 368 -13.75 -23.65 -23.52
C GLU A 368 -13.98 -23.54 -25.04
N CYS A 369 -14.34 -22.34 -25.54
CA CYS A 369 -14.48 -22.13 -26.97
C CYS A 369 -13.13 -22.38 -27.70
N GLU A 370 -13.20 -22.73 -28.97
CA GLU A 370 -12.01 -23.06 -29.78
C GLU A 370 -10.98 -21.93 -29.79
N ALA A 371 -11.44 -20.68 -29.95
CA ALA A 371 -10.57 -19.51 -29.94
C ALA A 371 -9.84 -19.33 -28.60
N CYS A 372 -10.54 -19.46 -27.47
CA CYS A 372 -9.90 -19.41 -26.14
C CYS A 372 -8.91 -20.56 -25.95
N ARG A 373 -9.25 -21.79 -26.35
CA ARG A 373 -8.33 -22.94 -26.28
C ARG A 373 -7.06 -22.72 -27.08
N ALA A 374 -7.15 -22.06 -28.22
CA ALA A 374 -5.99 -21.74 -29.06
C ALA A 374 -5.00 -20.76 -28.39
N LEU A 375 -5.47 -19.89 -27.49
CA LEU A 375 -4.64 -18.92 -26.79
C LEU A 375 -3.66 -19.56 -25.80
N GLY A 376 -3.92 -20.79 -25.33
CA GLY A 376 -3.02 -21.54 -24.45
C GLY A 376 -3.64 -21.88 -23.11
N SER A 377 -2.79 -22.07 -22.10
CA SER A 377 -3.19 -22.37 -20.74
C SER A 377 -3.99 -21.22 -20.11
N PRO A 378 -4.71 -21.46 -18.99
CA PRO A 378 -5.27 -20.38 -18.18
C PRO A 378 -4.27 -19.25 -17.89
N THR A 379 -3.04 -19.58 -17.49
CA THR A 379 -1.98 -18.61 -17.22
C THR A 379 -1.61 -17.80 -18.46
N ASP A 380 -1.49 -18.43 -19.63
CA ASP A 380 -1.18 -17.73 -20.87
C ASP A 380 -2.27 -16.69 -21.21
N ARG A 381 -3.55 -17.04 -20.99
CA ARG A 381 -4.69 -16.14 -21.22
C ARG A 381 -4.76 -15.02 -20.19
N ASN A 382 -4.45 -15.30 -18.92
CA ASN A 382 -4.36 -14.28 -17.87
C ASN A 382 -3.30 -13.24 -18.23
N LEU A 383 -2.13 -13.67 -18.73
CA LEU A 383 -1.07 -12.76 -19.14
C LEU A 383 -1.45 -11.90 -20.36
N LEU A 384 -2.28 -12.41 -21.29
CA LEU A 384 -2.84 -11.59 -22.38
C LEU A 384 -3.76 -10.50 -21.84
N PHE A 385 -4.62 -10.83 -20.87
CA PHE A 385 -5.47 -9.86 -20.18
C PHE A 385 -4.64 -8.78 -19.47
N VAL A 386 -3.63 -9.19 -18.68
CA VAL A 386 -2.74 -8.27 -17.96
C VAL A 386 -1.98 -7.36 -18.93
N HIS A 387 -1.49 -7.91 -20.04
CA HIS A 387 -0.81 -7.12 -21.08
C HIS A 387 -1.74 -6.07 -21.69
N ARG A 388 -3.00 -6.45 -21.97
CA ARG A 388 -3.99 -5.53 -22.51
C ARG A 388 -4.33 -4.42 -21.51
N PHE A 389 -4.40 -4.73 -20.22
CA PHE A 389 -4.61 -3.75 -19.17
C PHE A 389 -3.44 -2.74 -19.10
N ASP A 390 -2.20 -3.21 -19.06
CA ASP A 390 -1.00 -2.34 -19.08
C ASP A 390 -1.00 -1.39 -20.29
N GLN A 391 -1.38 -1.87 -21.47
CA GLN A 391 -1.47 -1.04 -22.67
C GLN A 391 -2.49 0.10 -22.53
N GLU A 392 -3.67 -0.18 -21.99
CA GLU A 392 -4.71 0.85 -21.85
C GLU A 392 -4.39 1.84 -20.70
N VAL A 393 -3.72 1.39 -19.63
CA VAL A 393 -3.17 2.29 -18.60
C VAL A 393 -2.14 3.24 -19.24
N LYS A 394 -1.18 2.72 -20.00
CA LYS A 394 -0.16 3.53 -20.68
C LYS A 394 -0.74 4.50 -21.69
N LYS A 395 -1.79 4.11 -22.39
CA LYS A 395 -2.53 4.97 -23.31
C LYS A 395 -3.22 6.12 -22.57
N ALA A 396 -3.85 5.84 -21.43
CA ALA A 396 -4.45 6.87 -20.57
C ALA A 396 -3.39 7.82 -19.99
N GLN A 397 -2.23 7.30 -19.57
CA GLN A 397 -1.09 8.10 -19.12
C GLN A 397 -0.52 8.99 -20.24
N ALA A 398 -0.34 8.45 -21.45
CA ALA A 398 0.12 9.22 -22.60
C ALA A 398 -0.87 10.32 -23.03
N ALA A 399 -2.15 10.14 -22.72
CA ALA A 399 -3.19 11.14 -22.92
C ALA A 399 -3.31 12.16 -21.77
N GLY A 400 -2.52 12.03 -20.69
CA GLY A 400 -2.58 12.89 -19.51
C GLY A 400 -3.82 12.68 -18.63
N LEU A 401 -4.54 11.57 -18.82
CA LEU A 401 -5.73 11.22 -18.04
C LEU A 401 -5.39 10.53 -16.72
N ILE A 402 -4.22 9.91 -16.64
CA ILE A 402 -3.66 9.32 -15.43
C ILE A 402 -2.23 9.85 -15.30
N ASN A 403 -1.93 10.62 -14.26
CA ASN A 403 -0.60 11.22 -14.08
C ASN A 403 0.25 10.48 -13.03
N ARG A 404 -0.38 9.66 -12.20
CA ARG A 404 0.27 8.87 -11.15
C ARG A 404 0.91 7.59 -11.70
N PRO A 405 1.94 7.05 -11.03
CA PRO A 405 2.45 5.71 -11.33
C PRO A 405 1.38 4.66 -11.02
N VAL A 406 1.31 3.63 -11.86
CA VAL A 406 0.40 2.49 -11.69
C VAL A 406 1.20 1.21 -11.79
N THR A 407 1.08 0.35 -10.78
CA THR A 407 1.62 -1.01 -10.77
C THR A 407 0.48 -2.02 -10.86
N LEU A 408 0.61 -3.03 -11.72
CA LEU A 408 -0.37 -4.10 -11.87
C LEU A 408 0.12 -5.37 -11.18
N LEU A 409 -0.57 -5.80 -10.13
CA LEU A 409 -0.35 -7.06 -9.43
C LEU A 409 -1.34 -8.11 -9.95
N PHE A 410 -0.84 -9.08 -10.73
CA PHE A 410 -1.67 -10.15 -11.29
C PHE A 410 -1.41 -11.49 -10.60
N LEU A 411 -2.34 -12.43 -10.71
CA LEU A 411 -2.26 -13.69 -9.96
C LEU A 411 -1.34 -14.75 -10.57
N ALA A 412 -0.53 -15.36 -9.69
CA ALA A 412 -0.03 -16.73 -9.79
C ALA A 412 -0.64 -17.54 -8.62
N TYR A 413 -1.90 -17.94 -8.80
CA TYR A 413 -2.78 -18.47 -7.76
C TYR A 413 -3.83 -19.40 -8.35
N ALA A 414 -4.24 -20.43 -7.59
CA ALA A 414 -5.31 -21.36 -7.93
C ALA A 414 -5.32 -21.85 -9.39
N ASP A 415 -6.25 -21.36 -10.22
CA ASP A 415 -6.46 -21.74 -11.62
C ASP A 415 -5.40 -21.21 -12.58
N VAL A 416 -4.59 -20.23 -12.15
CA VAL A 416 -3.45 -19.65 -12.88
C VAL A 416 -2.13 -19.80 -12.12
N LEU A 417 -2.04 -20.82 -11.26
CA LEU A 417 -0.85 -21.07 -10.43
C LEU A 417 0.36 -21.54 -11.25
N GLU A 418 0.11 -22.35 -12.29
CA GLU A 418 1.16 -22.89 -13.16
C GLU A 418 1.88 -21.76 -13.93
N PRO A 419 3.20 -21.83 -14.11
CA PRO A 419 3.93 -20.89 -14.96
C PRO A 419 3.41 -20.83 -16.41
N PRO A 420 3.64 -19.71 -17.13
CA PRO A 420 3.29 -19.61 -18.55
C PRO A 420 3.94 -20.72 -19.37
N THR A 421 3.20 -21.24 -20.34
CA THR A 421 3.67 -22.33 -21.22
C THR A 421 4.21 -21.82 -22.55
N ARG A 422 4.15 -20.49 -22.76
CA ARG A 422 4.52 -19.81 -23.99
C ARG A 422 5.24 -18.49 -23.71
N PRO A 423 6.05 -17.98 -24.64
CA PRO A 423 6.58 -16.63 -24.56
C PRO A 423 5.46 -15.59 -24.40
N LEU A 424 5.69 -14.62 -23.52
CA LEU A 424 4.74 -13.52 -23.32
C LEU A 424 4.71 -12.60 -24.56
N PRO A 425 3.63 -11.81 -24.75
CA PRO A 425 3.52 -10.86 -25.84
C PRO A 425 4.72 -9.92 -25.96
N GLY A 426 5.04 -9.51 -27.19
CA GLY A 426 6.04 -8.48 -27.43
C GLY A 426 5.63 -7.17 -26.74
N GLY A 427 6.55 -6.57 -25.98
CA GLY A 427 6.27 -5.35 -25.22
C GLY A 427 5.59 -5.57 -23.86
N PHE A 428 5.49 -6.81 -23.37
CA PHE A 428 5.07 -7.07 -21.99
C PHE A 428 6.03 -6.37 -21.00
N ASP A 429 5.48 -5.56 -20.10
CA ASP A 429 6.25 -4.76 -19.17
C ASP A 429 6.43 -5.47 -17.82
N TYR A 430 7.61 -6.02 -17.61
CA TYR A 430 7.97 -6.75 -16.39
C TYR A 430 8.19 -5.86 -15.16
N GLN A 431 8.27 -4.54 -15.32
CA GLN A 431 8.38 -3.61 -14.20
C GLN A 431 7.00 -3.22 -13.68
N THR A 432 6.06 -2.95 -14.59
CA THR A 432 4.68 -2.58 -14.26
C THR A 432 3.83 -3.80 -13.89
N CYS A 433 3.98 -4.92 -14.61
CA CYS A 433 3.17 -6.12 -14.42
C CYS A 433 3.93 -7.17 -13.57
N ILE A 434 3.51 -7.31 -12.32
CA ILE A 434 4.19 -8.15 -11.32
C ILE A 434 3.29 -9.32 -10.94
N ALA A 435 3.84 -10.54 -11.02
CA ALA A 435 3.13 -11.73 -10.57
C ALA A 435 3.09 -11.77 -9.04
N THR A 436 1.89 -11.82 -8.47
CA THR A 436 1.64 -12.11 -7.06
C THR A 436 1.40 -13.59 -6.88
N TYR A 437 2.40 -14.26 -6.31
CA TYR A 437 2.37 -15.68 -6.03
C TYR A 437 1.74 -15.96 -4.67
N PHE A 438 0.73 -16.83 -4.67
CA PHE A 438 -0.01 -17.21 -3.46
C PHE A 438 0.00 -18.73 -3.24
N PRO A 439 0.70 -19.22 -2.21
CA PRO A 439 0.67 -20.62 -1.85
C PRO A 439 -0.53 -20.96 -0.95
N ILE A 440 -1.75 -20.74 -1.46
CA ILE A 440 -2.98 -20.95 -0.69
C ILE A 440 -3.09 -22.38 -0.16
N ARG A 441 -3.44 -22.54 1.13
CA ARG A 441 -3.52 -23.84 1.83
C ARG A 441 -2.20 -24.61 1.95
N ARG A 442 -1.04 -23.95 1.79
CA ARG A 442 0.25 -24.59 2.08
C ARG A 442 0.33 -25.13 3.51
N CYS A 443 1.31 -25.98 3.77
CA CYS A 443 1.59 -26.48 5.11
C CYS A 443 2.45 -25.46 5.88
N TYR A 444 2.00 -25.05 7.06
CA TYR A 444 2.76 -24.19 7.98
C TYR A 444 3.47 -24.95 9.11
N VAL A 445 3.30 -26.27 9.20
CA VAL A 445 4.07 -27.11 10.14
C VAL A 445 5.54 -27.17 9.72
N TYR A 446 5.77 -27.19 8.41
CA TYR A 446 7.09 -27.14 7.81
C TYR A 446 7.32 -25.77 7.19
N ASN A 447 8.59 -25.37 7.13
CA ASN A 447 9.01 -24.23 6.33
C ASN A 447 8.64 -24.44 4.84
N PHE A 448 8.57 -23.36 4.08
CA PHE A 448 8.17 -23.42 2.68
C PHE A 448 9.11 -24.29 1.83
N ASP A 449 10.40 -24.26 2.13
CA ASP A 449 11.46 -24.95 1.39
C ASP A 449 11.85 -26.32 1.98
N ASP A 450 11.13 -26.79 3.00
CA ASP A 450 11.45 -28.07 3.63
C ASP A 450 11.08 -29.26 2.72
N PRO A 451 12.05 -30.09 2.30
CA PRO A 451 11.80 -31.21 1.40
C PRO A 451 10.95 -32.33 2.03
N ALA A 452 10.78 -32.35 3.36
CA ALA A 452 9.90 -33.30 4.03
C ALA A 452 8.41 -33.01 3.77
N SER A 453 8.07 -31.78 3.34
CA SER A 453 6.70 -31.38 3.03
C SER A 453 6.40 -31.56 1.55
N SER A 454 5.83 -32.72 1.17
CA SER A 454 5.38 -32.95 -0.21
C SER A 454 4.33 -31.93 -0.68
N HIS A 455 3.60 -31.33 0.27
CA HIS A 455 2.60 -30.31 -0.02
C HIS A 455 3.25 -28.97 -0.38
N ASN A 456 4.28 -28.53 0.38
CA ASN A 456 5.01 -27.30 0.07
C ASN A 456 5.92 -27.48 -1.14
N ALA A 457 6.49 -28.67 -1.34
CA ALA A 457 7.34 -28.97 -2.49
C ALA A 457 6.67 -28.65 -3.83
N ARG A 458 5.36 -28.91 -3.97
CA ARG A 458 4.59 -28.54 -5.16
C ARG A 458 4.50 -27.02 -5.35
N TYR A 459 4.27 -26.26 -4.27
CA TYR A 459 4.28 -24.80 -4.37
C TYR A 459 5.69 -24.27 -4.70
N ALA A 460 6.72 -24.81 -4.06
CA ALA A 460 8.10 -24.46 -4.35
C ALA A 460 8.48 -24.70 -5.83
N GLU A 461 7.99 -25.80 -6.44
CA GLU A 461 8.18 -26.08 -7.87
C GLU A 461 7.51 -25.02 -8.76
N HIS A 462 6.27 -24.63 -8.48
CA HIS A 462 5.61 -23.57 -9.26
C HIS A 462 6.32 -22.22 -9.10
N LEU A 463 6.71 -21.87 -7.86
CA LEU A 463 7.44 -20.63 -7.60
C LEU A 463 8.80 -20.63 -8.32
N TYR A 464 9.48 -21.78 -8.35
CA TYR A 464 10.70 -21.94 -9.13
C TYR A 464 10.47 -21.67 -10.62
N GLY A 465 9.41 -22.23 -11.22
CA GLY A 465 9.07 -21.99 -12.63
C GLY A 465 8.68 -20.55 -12.94
N TRP A 466 8.10 -19.83 -11.99
CA TRP A 466 7.80 -18.40 -12.12
C TRP A 466 9.01 -17.50 -11.94
N ALA A 467 9.94 -17.86 -11.06
CA ALA A 467 10.90 -16.92 -10.48
C ALA A 467 12.37 -17.23 -10.75
N VAL A 468 12.71 -18.50 -10.99
CA VAL A 468 14.09 -18.99 -10.90
C VAL A 468 14.53 -19.72 -12.16
N ASP A 469 13.68 -20.57 -12.72
CA ASP A 469 13.99 -21.39 -13.89
C ASP A 469 14.62 -20.51 -15.00
N PRO A 470 15.83 -20.80 -15.49
CA PRO A 470 16.46 -20.00 -16.54
C PRO A 470 15.63 -19.95 -17.83
N ASP A 471 14.86 -21.00 -18.10
CA ASP A 471 14.04 -21.15 -19.30
C ASP A 471 12.61 -20.62 -19.14
N ARG A 472 12.25 -20.09 -17.96
CA ARG A 472 10.92 -19.49 -17.70
C ARG A 472 10.54 -18.41 -18.70
N HIS A 473 9.27 -18.32 -19.09
CA HIS A 473 8.84 -17.24 -19.99
C HIS A 473 8.63 -15.90 -19.28
N TYR A 474 8.12 -15.88 -18.05
CA TYR A 474 7.98 -14.65 -17.28
C TYR A 474 9.33 -14.23 -16.68
N LYS A 475 9.85 -13.05 -17.07
CA LYS A 475 11.17 -12.56 -16.66
C LYS A 475 11.12 -11.46 -15.58
N GLY A 476 9.95 -11.18 -15.03
CA GLY A 476 9.77 -10.15 -14.01
C GLY A 476 10.13 -10.58 -12.59
N GLN A 477 10.00 -9.62 -11.69
CA GLN A 477 10.07 -9.82 -10.23
C GLN A 477 8.78 -10.45 -9.70
N ILE A 478 8.82 -10.95 -8.46
CA ILE A 478 7.67 -11.57 -7.81
C ILE A 478 7.19 -10.71 -6.63
N CYS A 479 5.87 -10.63 -6.49
CA CYS A 479 5.20 -10.28 -5.25
C CYS A 479 4.80 -11.57 -4.54
N ILE A 480 5.04 -11.66 -3.23
CA ILE A 480 4.55 -12.78 -2.43
C ILE A 480 3.30 -12.32 -1.68
N GLY A 481 2.22 -13.07 -1.88
CA GLY A 481 1.02 -12.98 -1.09
C GLY A 481 0.96 -14.14 -0.11
N GLU A 482 1.07 -13.87 1.20
CA GLU A 482 1.10 -14.91 2.23
C GLU A 482 -0.14 -14.92 3.13
N TYR A 483 -0.46 -16.11 3.62
CA TYR A 483 -1.69 -16.42 4.35
C TYR A 483 -1.44 -16.77 5.82
N TYR A 484 -0.42 -16.16 6.42
CA TYR A 484 -0.06 -16.37 7.83
C TYR A 484 -1.21 -16.09 8.81
N ASN A 485 -2.29 -15.43 8.37
CA ASN A 485 -3.51 -15.27 9.16
C ASN A 485 -4.80 -15.48 8.33
N VAL A 486 -4.83 -16.50 7.48
CA VAL A 486 -6.03 -16.79 6.65
C VAL A 486 -7.29 -16.98 7.49
N SER A 487 -8.43 -16.55 6.96
CA SER A 487 -9.74 -16.56 7.61
C SER A 487 -10.12 -17.90 8.26
N GLY A 488 -9.63 -19.02 7.76
CA GLY A 488 -9.84 -20.36 8.32
C GLY A 488 -9.17 -20.60 9.68
N TYR A 489 -8.10 -19.87 10.00
CA TYR A 489 -7.36 -19.98 11.27
C TYR A 489 -7.38 -18.69 12.10
N LYS A 490 -8.10 -17.65 11.67
CA LYS A 490 -8.10 -16.31 12.28
C LYS A 490 -8.46 -16.27 13.77
N CYS A 491 -9.16 -17.28 14.29
CA CYS A 491 -9.54 -17.40 15.69
C CYS A 491 -8.64 -18.34 16.50
N LEU A 492 -7.59 -18.90 15.88
CA LEU A 492 -6.60 -19.74 16.54
C LEU A 492 -5.40 -18.87 16.94
N PRO A 493 -4.77 -19.14 18.10
CA PRO A 493 -3.57 -18.43 18.53
C PRO A 493 -2.33 -18.97 17.79
N VAL A 494 -2.38 -19.02 16.47
CA VAL A 494 -1.27 -19.48 15.64
C VAL A 494 -0.32 -18.32 15.39
N VAL A 495 0.96 -18.53 15.74
CA VAL A 495 2.03 -17.54 15.54
C VAL A 495 3.10 -18.21 14.70
N TYR A 496 3.25 -17.76 13.45
CA TYR A 496 4.18 -18.36 12.49
C TYR A 496 5.55 -17.70 12.48
N MET A 497 5.98 -17.08 13.60
CA MET A 497 7.23 -16.30 13.65
C MET A 497 8.46 -17.10 13.21
N HIS A 498 8.56 -18.38 13.56
CA HIS A 498 9.68 -19.23 13.15
C HIS A 498 9.62 -19.60 11.67
N THR A 499 8.42 -19.87 11.15
CA THR A 499 8.18 -20.12 9.72
C THR A 499 8.50 -18.86 8.91
N MET A 500 8.01 -17.69 9.33
CA MET A 500 8.27 -16.40 8.70
C MET A 500 9.77 -16.04 8.70
N ALA A 501 10.48 -16.32 9.80
CA ALA A 501 11.91 -16.07 9.91
C ALA A 501 12.76 -16.89 8.91
N ASN A 502 12.23 -18.01 8.41
CA ASN A 502 12.83 -18.79 7.32
C ASN A 502 12.31 -18.35 5.95
N ASP A 503 10.98 -18.32 5.81
CA ASP A 503 10.32 -18.23 4.51
C ASP A 503 10.47 -16.86 3.87
N ILE A 504 10.44 -15.77 4.65
CA ILE A 504 10.58 -14.40 4.11
C ILE A 504 11.99 -14.20 3.48
N PRO A 505 13.10 -14.52 4.18
CA PRO A 505 14.42 -14.53 3.55
C PRO A 505 14.52 -15.47 2.35
N TYR A 506 13.95 -16.68 2.44
CA TYR A 506 13.93 -17.62 1.32
C TYR A 506 13.28 -17.01 0.07
N TYR A 507 12.12 -16.38 0.19
CA TYR A 507 11.46 -15.73 -0.93
C TYR A 507 12.30 -14.59 -1.53
N TYR A 508 12.93 -13.77 -0.69
CA TYR A 508 13.77 -12.68 -1.14
C TYR A 508 15.00 -13.17 -1.91
N GLU A 509 15.72 -14.14 -1.34
CA GLU A 509 17.00 -14.63 -1.86
C GLU A 509 16.83 -15.59 -3.03
N LYS A 510 15.86 -16.50 -2.96
CA LYS A 510 15.68 -17.58 -3.95
C LYS A 510 14.71 -17.23 -5.06
N ALA A 511 13.59 -16.57 -4.73
CA ALA A 511 12.54 -16.27 -5.70
C ALA A 511 12.59 -14.83 -6.25
N ASN A 512 13.65 -14.07 -5.93
CA ASN A 512 13.77 -12.66 -6.33
C ASN A 512 12.49 -11.85 -5.99
N ALA A 513 11.86 -12.18 -4.87
CA ALA A 513 10.68 -11.47 -4.41
C ALA A 513 11.12 -10.09 -3.89
N ARG A 514 10.46 -9.03 -4.38
CA ARG A 514 10.76 -7.64 -3.99
C ARG A 514 9.52 -6.90 -3.51
N LEU A 515 8.37 -7.55 -3.56
CA LEU A 515 7.09 -7.07 -3.04
C LEU A 515 6.51 -8.17 -2.15
N PHE A 516 5.84 -7.77 -1.08
CA PHE A 516 5.27 -8.70 -0.12
C PHE A 516 4.02 -8.10 0.50
N HIS A 517 2.89 -8.81 0.45
CA HIS A 517 1.74 -8.42 1.26
C HIS A 517 1.08 -9.63 1.90
N TYR A 518 0.41 -9.37 3.01
CA TYR A 518 -0.37 -10.35 3.74
C TYR A 518 -1.82 -10.34 3.22
N MET A 519 -2.47 -11.49 3.17
CA MET A 519 -3.93 -11.59 2.95
C MET A 519 -4.65 -12.00 4.24
#